data_AF-M6D0Y6-F1
#
_entry.id   AF-M6D0Y6-F1
#
_cell.length_a   1.000
_cell.length_b   1.000
_cell.length_c   1.000
_cell.angle_alpha   90.00
_cell.angle_beta   90.00
_cell.angle_gamma   90.00
#
_symmetry.space_group_name_H-M   'P 1'
#
loop_
_entity.id
_entity.type
_entity.pdbx_description
1 polymer ?
#
loop_
_entity_poly.entity_id
_entity_poly.type
_entity_poly.pdbx_seq_one_letter_code
_entity_poly.pdbx_strand_id
1 'polypeptide(L)'
;MIFKEVDFLQKIRSIGNGERTVFNSAKHIQKMTYSFLICVFFLTRCSTPFPDLNPNLLFLALLGSDKTEQTSDPNLELKYIFVTVAGTMGQLGAGTVAGADNICANEKNTNFVSLPGTGTDYKAMIASTGAPLRRACNATPNCTNRAENANWVLLPNQDYYKGAVSSPVKAFTTNSAGIVVFPVPGLLTSIDSNAATTWWTGVEADWTSSVNCLNWTSVAAGDNAQFGSGNALSDVSIADLFTSNCNVSRKLVCVRQ
;
A
#
# COMPACT_ATOMS: atom_id res chain seq x y z
N MET A 1 41.57 6.70 96.87
CA MET A 1 40.11 6.72 96.69
C MET A 1 39.74 5.49 95.86
N ILE A 2 39.24 4.45 96.55
CA ILE A 2 38.27 3.42 96.12
C ILE A 2 38.50 2.66 94.77
N PHE A 3 38.85 1.36 94.89
CA PHE A 3 38.49 0.11 94.13
C PHE A 3 38.55 0.10 92.57
N LYS A 4 38.91 -0.96 91.82
CA LYS A 4 38.78 -2.45 91.90
C LYS A 4 39.65 -3.03 90.74
N GLU A 5 40.53 -4.03 90.93
CA GLU A 5 40.33 -5.46 90.56
C GLU A 5 39.43 -5.66 89.30
N VAL A 6 39.83 -6.32 88.21
CA VAL A 6 40.25 -7.72 88.09
C VAL A 6 40.95 -8.00 86.74
N ASP A 7 42.00 -8.78 86.87
CA ASP A 7 42.79 -9.54 85.88
C ASP A 7 41.94 -10.56 85.09
N PHE A 8 42.12 -10.70 83.77
CA PHE A 8 41.85 -12.00 83.14
C PHE A 8 42.66 -12.21 81.87
N LEU A 9 43.89 -12.65 82.10
CA LEU A 9 44.73 -13.39 81.16
C LEU A 9 43.92 -14.53 80.49
N GLN A 10 43.52 -14.32 79.23
CA GLN A 10 43.22 -15.34 78.21
C GLN A 10 42.88 -14.55 76.94
N LYS A 11 43.53 -14.70 75.79
CA LYS A 11 43.87 -15.96 75.15
C LYS A 11 44.83 -15.66 73.99
N ILE A 12 46.05 -16.15 74.20
CA ILE A 12 47.17 -16.26 73.29
C ILE A 12 46.76 -16.82 71.91
N ARG A 13 47.52 -16.39 70.86
CA ARG A 13 47.65 -16.98 69.50
C ARG A 13 46.44 -16.84 68.56
N SER A 14 46.65 -16.05 67.50
CA SER A 14 46.62 -16.55 66.12
C SER A 14 46.56 -15.37 65.14
N ILE A 15 47.70 -14.70 64.95
CA ILE A 15 47.91 -13.88 63.75
C ILE A 15 48.18 -14.87 62.61
N GLY A 16 47.09 -15.41 62.08
CA GLY A 16 47.06 -16.30 60.94
C GLY A 16 45.90 -15.85 60.05
N ASN A 17 46.23 -15.54 58.80
CA ASN A 17 45.33 -15.37 57.66
C ASN A 17 44.88 -13.93 57.35
N GLY A 18 45.85 -13.11 56.96
CA GLY A 18 45.64 -11.92 56.10
C GLY A 18 45.41 -12.27 54.63
N GLU A 19 44.52 -13.22 54.33
CA GLU A 19 44.31 -13.73 52.94
C GLU A 19 42.84 -13.82 52.51
N ARG A 20 41.90 -13.16 53.21
CA ARG A 20 40.45 -13.27 52.86
C ARG A 20 39.79 -12.02 52.28
N THR A 21 40.48 -10.90 52.13
CA THR A 21 39.84 -9.65 51.67
C THR A 21 39.91 -9.39 50.17
N VAL A 22 40.70 -10.13 49.39
CA VAL A 22 40.90 -9.85 47.95
C VAL A 22 39.93 -10.61 47.02
N PHE A 23 39.36 -11.75 47.46
CA PHE A 23 38.59 -12.61 46.54
C PHE A 23 37.11 -12.24 46.34
N ASN A 24 36.51 -11.40 47.18
CA ASN A 24 35.09 -11.03 47.06
C ASN A 24 34.81 -9.81 46.16
N SER A 25 35.85 -9.01 45.82
CA SER A 25 35.68 -7.83 44.97
C SER A 25 35.63 -8.17 43.47
N ALA A 26 36.39 -9.19 43.02
CA ALA A 26 36.47 -9.57 41.61
C ALA A 26 35.16 -10.17 41.05
N LYS A 27 34.37 -10.87 41.87
CA LYS A 27 33.11 -11.51 41.45
C LYS A 27 31.96 -10.51 41.21
N HIS A 28 31.99 -9.36 41.89
CA HIS A 28 30.97 -8.32 41.72
C HIS A 28 31.24 -7.41 40.52
N ILE A 29 32.52 -7.15 40.22
CA ILE A 29 32.94 -6.36 39.05
C ILE A 29 32.62 -7.10 37.75
N GLN A 30 32.80 -8.43 37.72
CA GLN A 30 32.50 -9.25 36.55
C GLN A 30 31.00 -9.33 36.24
N LYS A 31 30.11 -9.30 37.25
CA LYS A 31 28.64 -9.26 37.02
C LYS A 31 28.15 -7.89 36.53
N MET A 32 28.78 -6.80 36.99
CA MET A 32 28.46 -5.44 36.56
C MET A 32 28.83 -5.19 35.09
N THR A 33 29.95 -5.73 34.61
CA THR A 33 30.36 -5.60 33.20
C THR A 33 29.46 -6.39 32.24
N TYR A 34 28.98 -7.59 32.61
CA TYR A 34 28.04 -8.35 31.77
C TYR A 34 26.65 -7.68 31.67
N SER A 35 26.15 -7.07 32.76
CA SER A 35 24.87 -6.36 32.74
C SER A 35 24.91 -5.06 31.92
N PHE A 36 26.05 -4.38 31.89
CA PHE A 36 26.23 -3.18 31.07
C PHE A 36 26.44 -3.51 29.58
N LEU A 37 27.17 -4.59 29.27
CA LEU A 37 27.33 -5.09 27.90
C LEU A 37 26.00 -5.56 27.29
N ILE A 38 25.12 -6.21 28.06
CA ILE A 38 23.79 -6.64 27.56
C ILE A 38 22.88 -5.42 27.30
N CYS A 39 22.92 -4.37 28.12
CA CYS A 39 22.13 -3.15 27.88
C CYS A 39 22.61 -2.34 26.66
N VAL A 40 23.92 -2.32 26.37
CA VAL A 40 24.46 -1.60 25.20
C VAL A 40 24.14 -2.33 23.88
N PHE A 41 23.98 -3.66 23.88
CA PHE A 41 23.58 -4.42 22.69
C PHE A 41 22.12 -4.22 22.26
N PHE A 42 21.24 -3.68 23.12
CA PHE A 42 19.85 -3.37 22.76
C PHE A 42 19.65 -1.96 22.21
N LEU A 43 20.61 -1.05 22.38
CA LEU A 43 20.51 0.34 21.90
C LEU A 43 21.12 0.56 20.50
N THR A 44 21.80 -0.44 19.93
CA THR A 44 22.38 -0.38 18.58
C THR A 44 21.56 -1.09 17.51
N ARG A 45 20.36 -1.59 17.84
CA ARG A 45 19.41 -1.95 16.80
C ARG A 45 18.75 -0.67 16.34
N CYS A 46 19.09 -0.21 15.13
CA CYS A 46 18.27 0.75 14.40
C CYS A 46 16.82 0.24 14.47
N SER A 47 16.01 0.83 15.34
CA SER A 47 14.57 0.72 15.25
C SER A 47 14.22 1.35 13.91
N THR A 48 14.00 0.50 12.90
CA THR A 48 13.35 0.93 11.69
C THR A 48 12.12 1.72 12.12
N PRO A 49 11.91 2.95 11.59
CA PRO A 49 10.73 3.72 11.96
C PRO A 49 9.50 2.83 11.78
N PHE A 50 8.65 2.78 12.81
CA PHE A 50 7.39 2.07 12.71
C PHE A 50 6.65 2.62 11.48
N PRO A 51 6.11 1.76 10.60
CA PRO A 51 5.36 2.24 9.45
C PRO A 51 4.17 3.08 9.96
N ASP A 52 3.80 4.13 9.22
CA ASP A 52 2.58 4.90 9.50
C ASP A 52 1.38 3.96 9.38
N LEU A 53 0.95 3.44 10.53
CA LEU A 53 -0.01 2.37 10.65
C LEU A 53 -1.39 2.95 10.97
N ASN A 54 -2.39 2.56 10.18
CA ASN A 54 -3.78 2.71 10.59
C ASN A 54 -4.04 1.78 11.80
N PRO A 55 -4.54 2.30 12.94
CA PRO A 55 -4.77 1.51 14.16
C PRO A 55 -5.68 0.28 13.95
N ASN A 56 -6.63 0.35 13.02
CA ASN A 56 -7.54 -0.76 12.72
C ASN A 56 -6.85 -1.89 11.95
N LEU A 57 -5.82 -1.58 11.15
CA LEU A 57 -5.02 -2.58 10.43
C LEU A 57 -3.98 -3.24 11.33
N LEU A 58 -3.48 -2.52 12.34
CA LEU A 58 -2.59 -3.09 13.34
C LEU A 58 -3.24 -4.27 14.06
N PHE A 59 -4.53 -4.15 14.39
CA PHE A 59 -5.27 -5.24 15.04
C PHE A 59 -5.42 -6.45 14.13
N LEU A 60 -5.67 -6.24 12.82
CA LEU A 60 -5.76 -7.32 11.84
C LEU A 60 -4.41 -8.04 11.64
N ALA A 61 -3.31 -7.27 11.56
CA ALA A 61 -1.96 -7.79 11.48
C ALA A 61 -1.57 -8.63 12.72
N LEU A 62 -1.99 -8.19 13.91
CA LEU A 62 -1.78 -8.91 15.17
C LEU A 62 -2.61 -10.21 15.24
N LEU A 63 -3.83 -10.22 14.70
CA LEU A 63 -4.69 -11.41 14.66
C LEU A 63 -4.23 -12.46 13.64
N GLY A 64 -3.41 -12.10 12.66
CA GLY A 64 -2.89 -12.99 11.62
C GLY A 64 -1.51 -13.62 11.91
N SER A 65 -0.92 -13.37 13.08
CA SER A 65 0.51 -13.60 13.37
C SER A 65 0.95 -15.08 13.55
N ASP A 66 0.20 -16.07 13.08
CA ASP A 66 0.57 -17.50 13.16
C ASP A 66 1.53 -17.95 12.02
N LYS A 67 2.07 -17.02 11.22
CA LYS A 67 3.10 -17.34 10.21
C LYS A 67 4.43 -16.65 10.55
N THR A 68 5.42 -17.50 10.77
CA THR A 68 6.84 -17.21 10.98
C THR A 68 7.40 -16.16 10.01
N GLU A 69 8.07 -15.16 10.57
CA GLU A 69 9.01 -14.21 9.93
C GLU A 69 8.61 -13.60 8.58
N GLN A 70 7.78 -12.55 8.62
CA GLN A 70 8.03 -11.34 7.83
C GLN A 70 7.14 -10.23 8.38
N THR A 71 7.72 -9.11 8.80
CA THR A 71 6.97 -7.87 9.01
C THR A 71 6.49 -7.36 7.65
N SER A 72 5.47 -8.01 7.08
CA SER A 72 4.75 -7.47 5.93
C SER A 72 4.06 -6.20 6.43
N ASP A 73 4.44 -5.05 5.88
CA ASP A 73 3.70 -3.80 6.08
C ASP A 73 2.21 -4.10 5.83
N PRO A 74 1.32 -4.00 6.83
CA PRO A 74 -0.08 -4.39 6.68
C PRO A 74 -0.81 -3.50 5.68
N ASN A 75 -0.26 -2.34 5.32
CA ASN A 75 -0.78 -1.53 4.23
C ASN A 75 -0.56 -2.20 2.86
N LEU A 76 0.36 -3.17 2.76
CA LEU A 76 0.52 -4.00 1.57
C LEU A 76 -0.70 -4.87 1.29
N GLU A 77 -1.58 -5.13 2.27
CA GLU A 77 -2.82 -5.88 2.05
C GLU A 77 -3.91 -5.03 1.39
N LEU A 78 -3.89 -3.71 1.58
CA LEU A 78 -4.87 -2.79 0.99
C LEU A 78 -4.59 -2.51 -0.49
N LYS A 79 -5.64 -2.58 -1.32
CA LYS A 79 -5.54 -2.20 -2.73
C LYS A 79 -5.88 -0.73 -2.90
N TYR A 80 -4.88 0.05 -3.32
CA TYR A 80 -5.03 1.49 -3.53
C TYR A 80 -5.30 1.82 -4.99
N ILE A 81 -6.03 2.91 -5.20
CA ILE A 81 -6.15 3.61 -6.47
C ILE A 81 -5.70 5.06 -6.32
N PHE A 82 -5.20 5.63 -7.40
CA PHE A 82 -4.95 7.07 -7.50
C PHE A 82 -5.17 7.55 -8.93
N VAL A 83 -5.32 8.86 -9.09
CA VAL A 83 -5.40 9.52 -10.40
C VAL A 83 -4.08 10.19 -10.69
N THR A 84 -3.55 10.05 -11.90
CA THR A 84 -2.30 10.72 -12.30
C THR A 84 -2.40 12.24 -12.14
N VAL A 85 -1.30 12.89 -11.77
CA VAL A 85 -1.24 14.36 -11.62
C VAL A 85 -1.41 15.02 -12.98
N ALA A 86 -0.63 14.56 -13.97
CA ALA A 86 -0.72 15.03 -15.35
C ALA A 86 -1.66 14.17 -16.21
N GLY A 87 -2.28 14.80 -17.20
CA GLY A 87 -3.05 14.12 -18.24
C GLY A 87 -2.20 13.72 -19.45
N THR A 88 -2.68 12.74 -20.19
CA THR A 88 -2.12 12.27 -21.46
C THR A 88 -3.17 12.36 -22.57
N MET A 89 -2.71 12.51 -23.80
CA MET A 89 -3.57 12.31 -24.97
C MET A 89 -3.92 10.81 -25.10
N GLY A 90 -4.72 10.46 -26.12
CA GLY A 90 -5.18 9.10 -26.39
C GLY A 90 -4.08 8.10 -26.71
N GLN A 91 -2.91 8.55 -27.16
CA GLN A 91 -1.74 7.68 -27.30
C GLN A 91 -1.06 7.51 -25.93
N LEU A 92 -1.20 6.33 -25.35
CA LEU A 92 -0.69 6.04 -24.01
C LEU A 92 0.70 5.41 -24.08
N GLY A 93 1.73 6.19 -23.72
CA GLY A 93 3.12 5.77 -23.79
C GLY A 93 3.50 5.29 -25.19
N ALA A 94 3.93 4.04 -25.31
CA ALA A 94 4.28 3.40 -26.57
C ALA A 94 3.07 2.93 -27.42
N GLY A 95 1.85 3.35 -27.09
CA GLY A 95 0.65 3.02 -27.85
C GLY A 95 -0.03 1.72 -27.41
N THR A 96 0.06 1.35 -26.14
CA THR A 96 -0.43 0.05 -25.63
C THR A 96 -0.84 0.15 -24.17
N VAL A 97 -1.52 -0.89 -23.65
CA VAL A 97 -1.82 -1.00 -22.22
C VAL A 97 -0.56 -1.07 -21.36
N ALA A 98 0.54 -1.63 -21.87
CA ALA A 98 1.83 -1.62 -21.18
C ALA A 98 2.43 -0.21 -21.11
N GLY A 99 2.23 0.61 -22.15
CA GLY A 99 2.58 2.03 -22.13
C GLY A 99 1.83 2.81 -21.04
N ALA A 100 0.53 2.53 -20.89
CA ALA A 100 -0.28 3.10 -19.82
C ALA A 100 0.15 2.63 -18.42
N ASP A 101 0.47 1.35 -18.27
CA ASP A 101 1.00 0.80 -17.01
C ASP A 101 2.32 1.46 -16.62
N ASN A 102 3.21 1.71 -17.59
CA ASN A 102 4.47 2.43 -17.33
C ASN A 102 4.23 3.87 -16.85
N ILE A 103 3.20 4.55 -17.36
CA ILE A 103 2.80 5.87 -16.84
C ILE A 103 2.40 5.75 -15.37
N CYS A 104 1.53 4.78 -15.03
CA CYS A 104 1.13 4.54 -13.64
C CYS A 104 2.30 4.17 -12.72
N ALA A 105 3.22 3.33 -13.19
CA ALA A 105 4.39 2.93 -12.43
C ALA A 105 5.30 4.13 -12.12
N ASN A 106 5.55 4.99 -13.11
CA ASN A 106 6.34 6.20 -12.94
C ASN A 106 5.65 7.20 -12.01
N GLU A 107 4.33 7.36 -12.17
CA GLU A 107 3.53 8.26 -11.34
C GLU A 107 3.55 7.81 -9.86
N LYS A 108 3.42 6.50 -9.61
CA LYS A 108 3.55 5.92 -8.28
C LYS A 108 4.90 6.22 -7.64
N ASN A 109 5.98 6.07 -8.40
CA ASN A 109 7.35 6.25 -7.91
C ASN A 109 7.73 7.73 -7.75
N THR A 110 7.01 8.66 -8.38
CA THR A 110 7.34 10.09 -8.37
C THR A 110 6.42 10.89 -7.46
N ASN A 111 5.11 10.74 -7.64
CA ASN A 111 4.11 11.62 -7.04
C ASN A 111 3.31 10.95 -5.90
N PHE A 112 3.24 9.61 -5.90
CA PHE A 112 2.49 8.83 -4.90
C PHE A 112 3.38 7.89 -4.09
N VAL A 113 4.61 8.32 -3.79
CA VAL A 113 5.64 7.52 -3.10
C VAL A 113 5.19 6.95 -1.76
N SER A 114 4.29 7.65 -1.06
CA SER A 114 3.75 7.23 0.24
C SER A 114 2.74 6.09 0.16
N LEU A 115 2.16 5.81 -1.02
CA LEU A 115 1.28 4.66 -1.18
C LEU A 115 2.08 3.34 -1.12
N PRO A 116 1.49 2.21 -0.72
CA PRO A 116 2.22 0.96 -0.54
C PRO A 116 2.72 0.36 -1.86
N GLY A 117 3.76 -0.46 -1.78
CA GLY A 117 4.32 -1.17 -2.94
C GLY A 117 5.20 -0.31 -3.85
N THR A 118 5.59 -0.90 -4.97
CA THR A 118 6.44 -0.30 -6.01
C THR A 118 5.61 0.11 -7.23
N GLY A 119 6.17 0.93 -8.12
CA GLY A 119 5.47 1.33 -9.34
C GLY A 119 4.94 0.17 -10.18
N THR A 120 5.65 -0.96 -10.25
CA THR A 120 5.21 -2.14 -11.02
C THR A 120 3.97 -2.83 -10.46
N ASP A 121 3.59 -2.51 -9.22
CA ASP A 121 2.36 -3.01 -8.62
C ASP A 121 1.12 -2.24 -9.11
N TYR A 122 1.29 -1.13 -9.84
CA TYR A 122 0.21 -0.25 -10.29
C TYR A 122 0.04 -0.30 -11.80
N LYS A 123 -1.20 -0.55 -12.23
CA LYS A 123 -1.58 -0.63 -13.64
C LYS A 123 -2.71 0.33 -13.98
N ALA A 124 -2.78 0.78 -15.23
CA ALA A 124 -3.82 1.70 -15.68
C ALA A 124 -5.16 0.99 -15.87
N MET A 125 -6.22 1.54 -15.29
CA MET A 125 -7.60 1.09 -15.46
C MET A 125 -8.17 1.60 -16.79
N ILE A 126 -7.74 0.93 -17.86
CA ILE A 126 -8.20 1.16 -19.23
C ILE A 126 -8.53 -0.17 -19.89
N ALA A 127 -9.34 -0.17 -20.94
CA ALA A 127 -9.57 -1.34 -21.79
C ALA A 127 -8.93 -1.18 -23.17
N SER A 128 -8.42 -2.29 -23.70
CA SER A 128 -7.85 -2.42 -25.04
C SER A 128 -8.38 -3.70 -25.66
N THR A 129 -8.83 -3.63 -26.91
CA THR A 129 -9.21 -4.80 -27.72
C THR A 129 -8.02 -5.32 -28.54
N GLY A 130 -6.98 -4.50 -28.73
CA GLY A 130 -5.71 -4.86 -29.34
C GLY A 130 -4.72 -5.46 -28.34
N ALA A 131 -3.67 -6.12 -28.84
CA ALA A 131 -2.65 -6.77 -28.02
C ALA A 131 -1.70 -5.73 -27.37
N PRO A 132 -1.38 -5.84 -26.05
CA PRO A 132 -1.94 -6.79 -25.09
C PRO A 132 -3.41 -6.48 -24.78
N LEU A 133 -4.26 -7.50 -24.91
CA LEU A 133 -5.69 -7.40 -24.61
C LEU A 133 -5.87 -7.05 -23.13
N ARG A 134 -6.68 -6.03 -22.83
CA ARG A 134 -7.14 -5.71 -21.47
C ARG A 134 -8.63 -5.44 -21.50
N ARG A 135 -9.39 -6.24 -20.77
CA ARG A 135 -10.85 -6.18 -20.83
C ARG A 135 -11.48 -6.59 -19.51
N ALA A 136 -12.46 -5.81 -19.06
CA ALA A 136 -13.32 -6.12 -17.94
C ALA A 136 -14.35 -7.18 -18.37
N CYS A 137 -15.44 -6.79 -19.01
CA CYS A 137 -16.43 -7.74 -19.50
C CYS A 137 -16.26 -8.02 -20.99
N ASN A 138 -16.52 -9.27 -21.41
CA ASN A 138 -16.41 -9.65 -22.82
C ASN A 138 -17.56 -9.10 -23.65
N ALA A 139 -18.73 -9.69 -23.47
CA ALA A 139 -19.96 -9.28 -24.16
C ALA A 139 -21.17 -9.23 -23.22
N THR A 140 -21.00 -9.65 -21.95
CA THR A 140 -22.08 -9.60 -20.95
C THR A 140 -21.99 -8.28 -20.19
N PRO A 141 -22.98 -7.39 -20.31
CA PRO A 141 -23.09 -6.19 -19.49
C PRO A 141 -23.03 -6.54 -18.00
N ASN A 142 -22.25 -5.79 -17.23
CA ASN A 142 -22.10 -5.99 -15.78
C ASN A 142 -21.80 -7.45 -15.40
N CYS A 143 -20.85 -8.06 -16.12
CA CYS A 143 -20.45 -9.45 -15.95
C CYS A 143 -20.21 -9.84 -14.48
N THR A 144 -20.55 -11.08 -14.15
CA THR A 144 -20.45 -11.63 -12.78
C THR A 144 -19.37 -12.71 -12.66
N ASN A 145 -18.70 -13.06 -13.76
CA ASN A 145 -17.65 -14.07 -13.79
C ASN A 145 -16.33 -13.52 -14.33
N ARG A 146 -15.25 -13.70 -13.56
CA ARG A 146 -13.87 -13.33 -13.95
C ARG A 146 -13.41 -13.99 -15.26
N ALA A 147 -14.00 -15.13 -15.65
CA ALA A 147 -13.64 -15.82 -16.90
C ALA A 147 -13.87 -14.95 -18.16
N GLU A 148 -14.70 -13.91 -18.09
CA GLU A 148 -14.89 -12.96 -19.19
C GLU A 148 -13.75 -11.93 -19.31
N ASN A 149 -13.02 -11.71 -18.21
CA ASN A 149 -11.95 -10.75 -18.14
C ASN A 149 -10.71 -11.24 -18.91
N ALA A 150 -9.90 -10.29 -19.37
CA ALA A 150 -8.56 -10.55 -19.88
C ALA A 150 -7.60 -9.47 -19.37
N ASN A 151 -6.55 -9.85 -18.64
CA ASN A 151 -5.56 -8.92 -18.06
C ASN A 151 -6.18 -7.70 -17.35
N TRP A 152 -7.36 -7.89 -16.74
CA TRP A 152 -8.09 -6.83 -16.09
C TRP A 152 -7.41 -6.40 -14.79
N VAL A 153 -7.46 -5.10 -14.49
CA VAL A 153 -6.64 -4.53 -13.41
C VAL A 153 -7.24 -4.71 -12.03
N LEU A 154 -8.58 -4.69 -11.94
CA LEU A 154 -9.29 -4.82 -10.68
C LEU A 154 -9.47 -6.31 -10.31
N LEU A 155 -9.25 -6.62 -9.04
CA LEU A 155 -9.43 -7.97 -8.51
C LEU A 155 -10.90 -8.22 -8.14
N PRO A 156 -11.39 -9.47 -8.21
CA PRO A 156 -12.73 -9.83 -7.75
C PRO A 156 -12.93 -9.67 -6.23
N ASN A 157 -14.14 -9.28 -5.82
CA ASN A 157 -14.56 -9.18 -4.42
C ASN A 157 -13.58 -8.39 -3.54
N GLN A 158 -13.05 -7.30 -4.10
CA GLN A 158 -11.95 -6.55 -3.52
C GLN A 158 -12.37 -5.13 -3.20
N ASP A 159 -12.01 -4.70 -2.00
CA ASP A 159 -12.12 -3.30 -1.58
C ASP A 159 -10.94 -2.49 -2.12
N TYR A 160 -11.27 -1.35 -2.71
CA TYR A 160 -10.29 -0.37 -3.22
C TYR A 160 -10.36 0.93 -2.43
N TYR A 161 -9.18 1.47 -2.11
CA TYR A 161 -9.00 2.62 -1.24
C TYR A 161 -8.27 3.75 -1.96
N LYS A 162 -8.50 4.97 -1.53
CA LYS A 162 -7.78 6.16 -1.99
C LYS A 162 -7.32 7.00 -0.79
N GLY A 163 -6.52 8.03 -1.06
CA GLY A 163 -6.02 8.94 -0.03
C GLY A 163 -4.71 8.45 0.59
N ALA A 164 -4.41 8.92 1.79
CA ALA A 164 -3.17 8.61 2.48
C ALA A 164 -3.25 7.26 3.21
N VAL A 165 -2.10 6.61 3.40
CA VAL A 165 -2.00 5.33 4.12
C VAL A 165 -2.42 5.44 5.59
N SER A 166 -2.17 6.60 6.21
CA SER A 166 -2.60 6.90 7.57
C SER A 166 -4.12 7.10 7.71
N SER A 167 -4.82 7.40 6.61
CA SER A 167 -6.27 7.61 6.59
C SER A 167 -6.87 7.16 5.24
N PRO A 168 -6.90 5.84 4.98
CA PRO A 168 -7.44 5.30 3.75
C PRO A 168 -8.95 5.50 3.70
N VAL A 169 -9.44 5.97 2.56
CA VAL A 169 -10.87 6.13 2.28
C VAL A 169 -11.29 5.06 1.29
N LYS A 170 -12.23 4.20 1.68
CA LYS A 170 -12.77 3.17 0.79
C LYS A 170 -13.56 3.83 -0.33
N ALA A 171 -13.13 3.62 -1.57
CA ALA A 171 -13.79 4.16 -2.76
C ALA A 171 -14.94 3.26 -3.22
N PHE A 172 -14.70 1.94 -3.29
CA PHE A 172 -15.69 0.97 -3.76
C PHE A 172 -15.29 -0.47 -3.43
N THR A 173 -16.21 -1.40 -3.68
CA THR A 173 -16.00 -2.84 -3.66
C THR A 173 -16.36 -3.42 -5.03
N THR A 174 -15.53 -4.31 -5.56
CA THR A 174 -15.80 -5.01 -6.81
C THR A 174 -16.67 -6.25 -6.60
N ASN A 175 -17.40 -6.66 -7.62
CA ASN A 175 -18.13 -7.94 -7.66
C ASN A 175 -17.18 -9.12 -7.95
N SER A 176 -17.75 -10.30 -8.17
CA SER A 176 -17.02 -11.53 -8.50
C SER A 176 -16.32 -11.53 -9.87
N ALA A 177 -16.56 -10.54 -10.74
CA ALA A 177 -15.82 -10.31 -11.98
C ALA A 177 -14.79 -9.18 -11.90
N GLY A 178 -14.58 -8.59 -10.72
CA GLY A 178 -13.63 -7.49 -10.56
C GLY A 178 -14.10 -6.17 -11.17
N ILE A 179 -15.41 -5.87 -11.14
CA ILE A 179 -15.95 -4.58 -11.58
C ILE A 179 -16.84 -3.97 -10.49
N VAL A 180 -17.08 -2.66 -10.54
CA VAL A 180 -18.09 -2.01 -9.68
C VAL A 180 -19.45 -2.08 -10.36
N VAL A 181 -20.47 -2.59 -9.68
CA VAL A 181 -21.82 -2.62 -10.26
C VAL A 181 -22.53 -1.29 -9.96
N PHE A 182 -23.03 -0.65 -11.02
CA PHE A 182 -23.82 0.57 -10.95
C PHE A 182 -25.30 0.27 -11.22
N PRO A 183 -26.24 1.08 -10.69
CA PRO A 183 -26.01 2.16 -9.71
C PRO A 183 -25.78 1.64 -8.29
N VAL A 184 -26.03 0.36 -8.02
CA VAL A 184 -25.92 -0.25 -6.68
C VAL A 184 -24.92 -1.41 -6.71
N PRO A 185 -23.89 -1.41 -5.83
CA PRO A 185 -23.63 -0.42 -4.78
C PRO A 185 -23.02 0.90 -5.29
N GLY A 186 -22.52 0.95 -6.53
CA GLY A 186 -21.83 2.11 -7.08
C GLY A 186 -20.53 2.45 -6.33
N LEU A 187 -20.08 3.70 -6.45
CA LEU A 187 -18.97 4.21 -5.64
C LEU A 187 -19.47 4.70 -4.27
N LEU A 188 -18.75 4.36 -3.20
CA LEU A 188 -18.97 4.90 -1.86
C LEU A 188 -18.43 6.33 -1.74
N THR A 189 -17.34 6.61 -2.43
CA THR A 189 -16.78 7.95 -2.59
C THR A 189 -16.27 8.11 -4.02
N SER A 190 -16.33 9.32 -4.56
CA SER A 190 -15.84 9.61 -5.91
C SER A 190 -14.35 9.28 -6.03
N ILE A 191 -13.83 8.95 -7.21
CA ILE A 191 -12.39 8.62 -7.34
C ILE A 191 -11.55 9.90 -7.14
N ASP A 192 -12.00 11.03 -7.68
CA ASP A 192 -11.43 12.36 -7.49
C ASP A 192 -12.52 13.32 -6.96
N SER A 193 -12.18 14.35 -6.20
CA SER A 193 -13.19 15.32 -5.71
C SER A 193 -13.53 16.39 -6.74
N ASN A 194 -12.69 16.58 -7.76
CA ASN A 194 -12.83 17.62 -8.77
C ASN A 194 -13.60 17.12 -9.99
N ALA A 195 -14.73 17.76 -10.30
CA ALA A 195 -15.56 17.45 -11.47
C ALA A 195 -14.85 17.68 -12.82
N ALA A 196 -13.87 18.57 -12.86
CA ALA A 196 -13.08 18.82 -14.07
C ALA A 196 -11.98 17.76 -14.29
N THR A 197 -11.65 16.96 -13.27
CA THR A 197 -10.72 15.85 -13.42
C THR A 197 -11.43 14.73 -14.18
N THR A 198 -10.87 14.36 -15.33
CA THR A 198 -11.38 13.25 -16.15
C THR A 198 -10.24 12.33 -16.56
N TRP A 199 -10.56 11.08 -16.90
CA TRP A 199 -9.57 10.08 -17.26
C TRP A 199 -10.04 9.14 -18.35
N TRP A 200 -9.08 8.61 -19.11
CA TRP A 200 -9.37 7.59 -20.11
C TRP A 200 -9.77 6.25 -19.47
N THR A 201 -10.74 5.56 -20.08
CA THR A 201 -11.19 4.23 -19.61
C THR A 201 -11.35 3.24 -20.76
N GLY A 202 -11.90 3.66 -21.90
CA GLY A 202 -12.17 2.75 -23.03
C GLY A 202 -13.17 1.64 -22.71
N VAL A 203 -14.00 1.81 -21.69
CA VAL A 203 -15.09 0.89 -21.32
C VAL A 203 -16.41 1.63 -21.28
N GLU A 204 -17.49 0.95 -21.61
CA GLU A 204 -18.85 1.46 -21.44
C GLU A 204 -19.28 1.44 -19.96
N ALA A 205 -20.43 2.07 -19.67
CA ALA A 205 -21.02 2.14 -18.32
C ALA A 205 -21.31 0.77 -17.69
N ASP A 206 -21.43 -0.26 -18.52
CA ASP A 206 -21.65 -1.65 -18.12
C ASP A 206 -20.37 -2.51 -18.14
N TRP A 207 -19.20 -1.87 -18.25
CA TRP A 207 -17.88 -2.50 -18.28
C TRP A 207 -17.57 -3.35 -19.53
N THR A 208 -18.41 -3.31 -20.56
CA THR A 208 -18.03 -3.84 -21.88
C THR A 208 -16.98 -2.93 -22.55
N SER A 209 -16.27 -3.45 -23.55
CA SER A 209 -15.23 -2.67 -24.25
C SER A 209 -15.86 -1.58 -25.12
N SER A 210 -15.27 -0.37 -25.10
CA SER A 210 -15.70 0.77 -25.92
C SER A 210 -14.60 1.21 -26.89
N VAL A 211 -14.83 2.33 -27.58
CA VAL A 211 -13.81 3.05 -28.34
C VAL A 211 -12.67 3.52 -27.41
N ASN A 212 -11.44 3.43 -27.90
CA ASN A 212 -10.25 3.53 -27.07
C ASN A 212 -9.04 4.10 -27.83
N CYS A 213 -9.24 5.10 -28.70
CA CYS A 213 -8.15 5.76 -29.44
C CYS A 213 -7.30 4.80 -30.29
N LEU A 214 -7.98 3.91 -31.03
CA LEU A 214 -7.34 2.86 -31.83
C LEU A 214 -6.40 1.98 -30.98
N ASN A 215 -6.92 1.46 -29.86
CA ASN A 215 -6.14 0.73 -28.86
C ASN A 215 -4.98 1.55 -28.28
N TRP A 216 -5.29 2.80 -27.97
CA TRP A 216 -4.39 3.76 -27.35
C TRP A 216 -3.17 4.11 -28.20
N THR A 217 -3.27 4.02 -29.52
CA THR A 217 -2.19 4.36 -30.46
C THR A 217 -2.36 5.73 -31.09
N SER A 218 -3.56 6.33 -30.99
CA SER A 218 -3.88 7.56 -31.71
C SER A 218 -3.93 8.79 -30.82
N VAL A 219 -3.47 9.91 -31.37
CA VAL A 219 -3.69 11.28 -30.87
C VAL A 219 -4.55 12.10 -31.83
N ALA A 220 -5.15 11.49 -32.86
CA ALA A 220 -5.88 12.22 -33.87
C ALA A 220 -7.21 12.77 -33.34
N ALA A 221 -7.57 13.97 -33.77
CA ALA A 221 -8.84 14.59 -33.40
C ALA A 221 -10.07 13.84 -33.99
N GLY A 222 -9.90 13.00 -35.00
CA GLY A 222 -10.98 12.20 -35.58
C GLY A 222 -11.25 10.88 -34.84
N ASP A 223 -10.31 10.44 -34.01
CA ASP A 223 -10.46 9.24 -33.20
C ASP A 223 -11.01 9.61 -31.83
N ASN A 224 -11.79 8.71 -31.24
CA ASN A 224 -12.40 8.91 -29.94
C ASN A 224 -12.05 7.79 -28.95
N ALA A 225 -12.18 8.10 -27.67
CA ALA A 225 -12.18 7.13 -26.59
C ALA A 225 -13.22 7.47 -25.54
N GLN A 226 -13.61 6.42 -24.82
CA GLN A 226 -14.46 6.55 -23.65
C GLN A 226 -13.64 6.97 -22.42
N PHE A 227 -14.25 7.79 -21.58
CA PHE A 227 -13.62 8.42 -20.44
C PHE A 227 -14.58 8.48 -19.25
N GLY A 228 -14.05 8.68 -18.04
CA GLY A 228 -14.81 8.87 -16.81
C GLY A 228 -14.57 10.23 -16.16
N SER A 229 -15.41 10.57 -15.19
CA SER A 229 -15.38 11.85 -14.46
C SER A 229 -15.09 11.70 -12.96
N GLY A 230 -14.33 12.66 -12.43
CA GLY A 230 -13.83 12.76 -11.08
C GLY A 230 -14.85 12.57 -9.99
N ASN A 231 -15.78 13.52 -9.90
CA ASN A 231 -16.70 13.72 -8.78
C ASN A 231 -17.97 12.85 -8.85
N ALA A 232 -18.10 12.00 -9.86
CA ALA A 232 -19.25 11.13 -10.02
C ALA A 232 -19.20 9.95 -9.05
N LEU A 233 -20.37 9.52 -8.56
CA LEU A 233 -20.56 8.29 -7.79
C LEU A 233 -21.22 7.16 -8.61
N SER A 234 -21.74 7.51 -9.79
CA SER A 234 -22.38 6.57 -10.71
C SER A 234 -21.39 6.04 -11.75
N ASP A 235 -21.92 5.30 -12.71
CA ASP A 235 -21.28 4.84 -13.94
C ASP A 235 -20.55 5.95 -14.71
N VAL A 236 -20.95 7.23 -14.58
CA VAL A 236 -20.25 8.40 -15.15
C VAL A 236 -18.80 8.51 -14.67
N SER A 237 -18.45 7.92 -13.52
CA SER A 237 -17.05 7.81 -13.07
C SER A 237 -16.21 6.89 -13.95
N ILE A 238 -16.83 5.99 -14.71
CA ILE A 238 -16.16 5.02 -15.57
C ILE A 238 -16.41 5.31 -17.06
N ALA A 239 -17.60 5.82 -17.38
CA ALA A 239 -18.06 6.02 -18.75
C ALA A 239 -19.03 7.22 -18.78
N ASP A 240 -18.60 8.33 -19.35
CA ASP A 240 -19.46 9.48 -19.62
C ASP A 240 -20.51 9.15 -20.71
N LEU A 241 -21.53 9.98 -20.88
CA LEU A 241 -22.60 9.74 -21.86
C LEU A 241 -22.16 9.91 -23.32
N PHE A 242 -20.91 10.34 -23.54
CA PHE A 242 -20.32 10.59 -24.85
C PHE A 242 -18.83 10.28 -24.83
N THR A 243 -18.26 10.11 -26.03
CA THR A 243 -16.84 9.85 -26.20
C THR A 243 -16.07 11.15 -26.46
N SER A 244 -14.76 11.14 -26.25
CA SER A 244 -13.91 12.31 -26.42
C SER A 244 -12.80 12.07 -27.42
N ASN A 245 -12.45 13.12 -28.15
CA ASN A 245 -11.38 13.09 -29.14
C ASN A 245 -10.03 12.76 -28.49
N CYS A 246 -9.22 11.96 -29.18
CA CYS A 246 -7.95 11.45 -28.68
C CYS A 246 -6.84 12.51 -28.56
N ASN A 247 -7.02 13.70 -29.12
CA ASN A 247 -6.11 14.83 -28.93
C ASN A 247 -6.35 15.62 -27.63
N VAL A 248 -7.38 15.28 -26.85
CA VAL A 248 -7.68 15.90 -25.56
C VAL A 248 -6.83 15.26 -24.46
N SER A 249 -6.24 16.08 -23.58
CA SER A 249 -5.49 15.58 -22.43
C SER A 249 -6.44 15.14 -21.31
N ARG A 250 -6.32 13.88 -20.88
CA ARG A 250 -7.06 13.29 -19.74
C ARG A 250 -6.15 12.44 -18.89
N LYS A 251 -6.45 12.31 -17.61
CA LYS A 251 -5.63 11.55 -16.64
C LYS A 251 -5.82 10.05 -16.81
N LEU A 252 -5.13 9.27 -15.97
CA LEU A 252 -5.36 7.83 -15.83
C LEU A 252 -5.71 7.52 -14.37
N VAL A 253 -6.57 6.53 -14.17
CA VAL A 253 -6.74 5.88 -12.86
C VAL A 253 -5.76 4.72 -12.79
N CYS A 254 -4.88 4.77 -11.81
CA CYS A 254 -3.86 3.77 -11.55
C CYS A 254 -4.30 2.90 -10.37
N VAL A 255 -4.26 1.59 -10.57
CA VAL A 255 -4.82 0.58 -9.68
C VAL A 255 -3.71 -0.36 -9.22
N ARG A 256 -3.59 -0.53 -7.91
CA ARG A 256 -2.71 -1.54 -7.34
C ARG A 256 -3.28 -2.94 -7.56
N GLN A 257 -2.50 -3.83 -8.17
CA GLN A 257 -2.85 -5.24 -8.36
C GLN A 257 -2.51 -6.10 -7.15
#